data_AF-A0A354P987-F1
#
_entry.id   AF-A0A354P987-F1
#
_cell.length_a   1.000
_cell.length_b   1.000
_cell.length_c   1.000
_cell.angle_alpha   90.00
_cell.angle_beta   90.00
_cell.angle_gamma   90.00
#
_symmetry.space_group_name_H-M   'P 1'
#
loop_
_entity.id
_entity.type
_entity.pdbx_description
1 polymer ?
#
loop_
_entity_poly.entity_id
_entity_poly.type
_entity_poly.pdbx_seq_one_letter_code
_entity_poly.pdbx_strand_id
1 'polypeptide(L)'
;MCGEISKSVPSARWSRFWSRVSSAAFPLRGPDPTRGVWTKTIPVELRDELLRDSVSEYLRIDALASCLCRGQGLKFLHFLQPLIQTAGRRLTVKEEGLLKSSRKIADPEVFALFCRAVAMRSTEIIDLTRLFDDIDDDVFVDDGHLNRFGNYHVATRIARELTTRGIVNSQNVR
;
A
#
# COMPACT_ATOMS: atom_id res chain seq x y z
N MET A 1 -52.26 1.08 21.52
CA MET A 1 -51.33 2.14 21.96
C MET A 1 -50.10 1.48 22.54
N CYS A 2 -48.96 1.65 21.88
CA CYS A 2 -47.62 1.74 22.47
C CYS A 2 -46.69 2.05 21.29
N GLY A 3 -46.38 3.33 21.13
CA GLY A 3 -45.41 3.79 20.16
C GLY A 3 -44.04 3.80 20.81
N GLU A 4 -43.04 3.25 20.12
CA GLU A 4 -41.64 3.60 20.34
C GLU A 4 -41.04 4.06 19.02
N ILE A 5 -40.82 5.37 18.95
CA ILE A 5 -40.05 6.01 17.89
C ILE A 5 -38.57 5.81 18.26
N SER A 6 -37.94 4.79 17.68
CA SER A 6 -36.48 4.75 17.61
C SER A 6 -36.01 5.87 16.66
N LYS A 7 -35.69 7.03 17.23
CA LYS A 7 -35.04 8.11 16.48
C LYS A 7 -33.59 7.73 16.28
N SER A 8 -33.28 7.15 15.13
CA SER A 8 -31.92 7.00 14.62
C SER A 8 -31.21 8.36 14.68
N VAL A 9 -30.15 8.47 15.48
CA VAL A 9 -29.28 9.63 15.50
C VAL A 9 -28.63 9.77 14.11
N PRO A 10 -28.61 10.96 13.48
CA PRO A 10 -28.09 11.09 12.12
C PRO A 10 -26.56 10.90 12.14
N SER A 11 -26.08 9.72 11.73
CA SER A 11 -24.66 9.35 11.64
C SER A 11 -23.81 10.37 10.86
N ALA A 12 -24.42 11.05 9.89
CA ALA A 12 -23.79 12.09 9.09
C ALA A 12 -23.41 13.36 9.88
N ARG A 13 -24.10 13.66 10.99
CA ARG A 13 -23.77 14.83 11.84
C ARG A 13 -22.54 14.57 12.69
N TRP A 14 -22.43 13.34 13.22
CA TRP A 14 -21.28 12.90 14.01
C TRP A 14 -20.04 12.72 13.15
N SER A 15 -20.15 12.16 11.94
CA SER A 15 -18.98 12.03 11.05
C SER A 15 -18.41 13.40 10.67
N ARG A 16 -19.27 14.39 10.39
CA ARG A 16 -18.84 15.77 10.11
C ARG A 16 -18.24 16.47 11.31
N PHE A 17 -18.75 16.21 12.52
CA PHE A 17 -18.17 16.74 13.75
C PHE A 17 -16.77 16.18 14.00
N TRP A 18 -16.60 14.86 13.94
CA TRP A 18 -15.29 14.23 14.11
C TRP A 18 -14.30 14.55 12.99
N SER A 19 -14.77 14.72 11.75
CA SER A 19 -13.95 15.23 10.64
C SER A 19 -13.45 16.65 10.90
N ARG A 20 -14.28 17.53 11.47
CA ARG A 20 -13.88 18.90 11.84
C ARG A 20 -12.93 18.93 13.02
N VAL A 21 -13.19 18.13 14.05
CA VAL A 21 -12.33 18.02 15.23
C VAL A 21 -10.97 17.44 14.86
N SER A 22 -10.92 16.37 14.05
CA SER A 22 -9.66 15.80 13.55
C SER A 22 -8.89 16.79 12.68
N SER A 23 -9.57 17.53 11.79
CA SER A 23 -8.91 18.55 10.96
C SER A 23 -8.38 19.75 11.75
N ALA A 24 -8.99 20.05 12.91
CA ALA A 24 -8.57 21.15 13.78
C ALA A 24 -7.49 20.73 14.79
N ALA A 25 -7.56 19.51 15.33
CA ALA A 25 -6.57 18.95 16.25
C ALA A 25 -5.31 18.45 15.52
N PHE A 26 -5.47 17.97 14.28
CA PHE A 26 -4.40 17.55 13.39
C PHE A 26 -4.54 18.30 12.05
N PRO A 27 -4.12 19.57 11.98
CA PRO A 27 -4.08 20.28 10.71
C PRO A 27 -3.07 19.59 9.80
N LEU A 28 -3.54 18.69 8.93
CA LEU A 28 -2.75 18.07 7.84
C LEU A 28 -2.31 19.09 6.77
N ARG A 29 -2.49 20.39 7.04
CA ARG A 29 -1.86 21.50 6.30
C ARG A 29 -0.57 21.93 7.00
N GLY A 30 0.31 20.98 7.30
CA GLY A 30 1.72 21.29 7.49
C GLY A 30 2.34 21.73 6.15
N PRO A 31 3.48 22.44 6.15
CA PRO A 31 4.30 22.47 4.94
C PRO A 31 4.51 21.03 4.49
N ASP A 32 4.18 20.74 3.23
CA ASP A 32 4.45 19.43 2.63
C ASP A 32 5.92 19.09 2.91
N PRO A 33 6.21 18.09 3.78
CA PRO A 33 7.57 17.78 4.19
C PRO A 33 8.42 17.30 3.01
N THR A 34 7.77 16.95 1.90
CA THR A 34 8.42 16.53 0.65
C THR A 34 8.68 17.71 -0.31
N ARG A 35 8.23 18.93 0.03
CA ARG A 35 8.37 20.11 -0.83
C ARG A 35 9.85 20.47 -0.99
N GLY A 36 10.37 20.30 -2.21
CA GLY A 36 11.77 20.58 -2.55
C GLY A 36 12.75 19.43 -2.24
N VAL A 37 12.30 18.34 -1.62
CA VAL A 37 13.12 17.13 -1.42
C VAL A 37 13.55 16.56 -2.78
N TRP A 38 12.66 16.62 -3.77
CA TRP A 38 12.92 16.20 -5.17
C TRP A 38 14.04 16.96 -5.90
N THR A 39 14.46 18.11 -5.38
CA THR A 39 15.47 18.98 -6.05
C THR A 39 16.88 18.82 -5.48
N LYS A 40 17.06 18.03 -4.43
CA LYS A 40 18.36 17.82 -3.80
C LYS A 40 18.80 16.38 -4.02
N THR A 41 19.91 16.20 -4.74
CA THR A 41 20.60 14.92 -4.80
C THR A 41 21.33 14.70 -3.47
N ILE A 42 20.98 13.64 -2.74
CA ILE A 42 21.73 13.21 -1.57
C ILE A 42 22.91 12.32 -2.01
N PRO A 43 24.05 12.31 -1.29
CA PRO A 43 25.14 11.37 -1.54
C PRO A 43 24.63 9.92 -1.51
N VAL A 44 25.24 9.05 -2.33
CA VAL A 44 24.86 7.62 -2.46
C VAL A 44 24.95 6.91 -1.11
N GLU A 45 25.98 7.21 -0.33
CA GLU A 45 26.22 6.62 0.98
C GLU A 45 25.11 6.98 1.96
N LEU A 46 24.69 8.25 1.97
CA LEU A 46 23.59 8.74 2.81
C LEU A 46 22.25 8.16 2.36
N ARG A 47 22.02 8.04 1.05
CA ARG A 47 20.81 7.37 0.51
C ARG A 47 20.73 5.93 1.00
N ASP A 48 21.83 5.20 0.91
CA ASP A 48 21.88 3.78 1.29
C ASP A 48 21.74 3.59 2.80
N GLU A 49 22.31 4.49 3.61
CA GLU A 49 22.08 4.55 5.06
C GLU A 49 20.60 4.79 5.39
N LEU A 50 20.00 5.85 4.84
CA LEU A 50 18.58 6.16 5.05
C LEU A 50 17.66 5.03 4.58
N LEU A 51 18.01 4.35 3.49
CA LEU A 51 17.27 3.19 2.99
C LEU A 51 17.35 2.03 3.99
N ARG A 52 18.55 1.71 4.51
CA ARG A 52 18.71 0.66 5.53
C ARG A 52 17.91 0.96 6.79
N ASP A 53 17.95 2.19 7.26
CA ASP A 53 17.21 2.62 8.45
C ASP A 53 15.70 2.55 8.22
N SER A 54 15.24 3.02 7.06
CA SER A 54 13.82 2.96 6.67
C SER A 54 13.33 1.51 6.59
N VAL A 55 14.12 0.60 6.00
CA VAL A 55 13.78 -0.83 5.95
C VAL A 55 13.74 -1.43 7.36
N SER A 56 14.71 -1.10 8.21
CA SER A 56 14.77 -1.58 9.59
C SER A 56 13.54 -1.16 10.39
N GLU A 57 13.19 0.14 10.35
CA GLU A 57 12.02 0.67 11.04
C GLU A 57 10.71 0.11 10.48
N TYR A 58 10.62 -0.07 9.15
CA TYR A 58 9.44 -0.67 8.53
C TYR A 58 9.22 -2.11 9.02
N LEU A 59 10.27 -2.93 9.02
CA LEU A 59 10.20 -4.31 9.51
C LEU A 59 9.90 -4.37 11.01
N ARG A 60 10.43 -3.41 11.80
CA ARG A 60 10.11 -3.29 13.23
C ARG A 60 8.62 -3.01 13.45
N ILE A 61 8.04 -2.08 12.70
CA ILE A 61 6.61 -1.74 12.78
C ILE A 61 5.76 -2.94 12.33
N ASP A 62 6.13 -3.61 11.24
CA ASP A 62 5.46 -4.79 10.72
C ASP A 62 5.42 -5.92 11.76
N ALA A 63 6.57 -6.21 12.39
CA ALA A 63 6.68 -7.22 13.43
C ALA A 63 5.84 -6.88 14.68
N LEU A 64 5.76 -5.60 15.07
CA LEU A 64 4.90 -5.14 16.15
C LEU A 64 3.43 -5.32 15.82
N ALA A 65 3.00 -4.96 14.60
CA ALA A 65 1.62 -5.16 14.15
C ALA A 65 1.24 -6.64 14.18
N SER A 66 2.12 -7.50 13.67
CA SER A 66 1.93 -8.94 13.69
C SER A 66 1.85 -9.50 15.12
N CYS A 67 2.73 -9.04 16.02
CA CYS A 67 2.71 -9.44 17.42
C CYS A 67 1.37 -9.09 18.09
N LEU A 68 0.86 -7.87 17.86
CA LEU A 68 -0.43 -7.42 18.36
C LEU A 68 -1.58 -8.29 17.84
N CYS A 69 -1.60 -8.59 16.54
CA CYS A 69 -2.60 -9.47 15.95
C CYS A 69 -2.55 -10.88 16.56
N ARG A 70 -1.37 -11.49 16.68
CA ARG A 70 -1.21 -12.82 17.29
C ARG A 70 -1.70 -12.85 18.74
N GLY A 71 -1.44 -11.79 19.51
CA GLY A 71 -1.95 -11.63 20.87
C GLY A 71 -3.47 -11.62 20.98
N GLN A 72 -4.17 -11.34 19.88
CA GLN A 72 -5.64 -11.36 19.77
C GLN A 72 -6.17 -12.59 19.01
N GLY A 73 -5.32 -13.57 18.70
CA GLY A 73 -5.70 -14.73 17.90
C GLY A 73 -5.97 -14.42 16.43
N LEU A 74 -5.52 -13.27 15.93
CA LEU A 74 -5.64 -12.85 14.53
C LEU A 74 -4.38 -13.21 13.74
N LYS A 75 -4.55 -13.55 12.47
CA LYS A 75 -3.44 -13.70 11.52
C LYS A 75 -3.14 -12.36 10.87
N PHE A 76 -1.89 -11.95 10.86
CA PHE A 76 -1.41 -10.76 10.16
C PHE A 76 -0.72 -11.17 8.86
N LEU A 77 -1.08 -10.49 7.78
CA LEU A 77 -0.43 -10.62 6.48
C LEU A 77 -0.28 -9.24 5.88
N HIS A 78 0.85 -9.01 5.24
CA HIS A 78 1.15 -7.75 4.58
C HIS A 78 1.46 -8.02 3.10
N PHE A 79 0.80 -7.32 2.20
CA PHE A 79 1.05 -7.41 0.76
C PHE A 79 1.71 -6.13 0.26
N LEU A 80 2.93 -6.23 -0.28
CA LEU A 80 3.57 -5.11 -0.98
C LEU A 80 2.92 -4.96 -2.35
N GLN A 81 2.21 -3.86 -2.55
CA GLN A 81 1.42 -3.65 -3.76
C GLN A 81 2.30 -3.30 -4.96
N PRO A 82 1.93 -3.76 -6.18
CA PRO A 82 2.60 -3.34 -7.41
C PRO A 82 2.33 -1.87 -7.70
N LEU A 83 3.40 -1.14 -8.03
CA LEU A 83 3.34 0.19 -8.62
C LEU A 83 3.87 0.14 -10.05
N ILE A 84 3.56 1.15 -10.86
CA ILE A 84 4.08 1.21 -12.22
C ILE A 84 5.61 1.26 -12.23
N GLN A 85 6.22 1.85 -11.19
CA GLN A 85 7.67 1.93 -11.00
C GLN A 85 8.32 0.59 -10.65
N THR A 86 7.57 -0.37 -10.09
CA THR A 86 8.12 -1.66 -9.66
C THR A 86 7.96 -2.76 -10.69
N ALA A 87 7.23 -2.50 -11.78
CA ALA A 87 7.07 -3.43 -12.87
C ALA A 87 8.44 -3.77 -13.49
N GLY A 88 8.75 -5.06 -13.58
CA GLY A 88 9.93 -5.57 -14.27
C GLY A 88 9.73 -5.72 -15.78
N ARG A 89 8.49 -5.58 -16.27
CA ARG A 89 8.15 -5.66 -17.69
C ARG A 89 8.32 -4.35 -18.44
N ARG A 90 8.31 -4.46 -19.76
CA ARG A 90 8.10 -3.32 -20.63
C ARG A 90 6.70 -2.76 -20.40
N LEU A 91 6.62 -1.45 -20.19
CA LEU A 91 5.35 -0.75 -20.04
C LEU A 91 4.69 -0.55 -21.41
N THR A 92 3.36 -0.49 -21.42
CA THR A 92 2.62 -0.12 -22.64
C THR A 92 2.85 1.36 -22.96
N VAL A 93 2.53 1.79 -24.17
CA VAL A 93 2.61 3.22 -24.56
C VAL A 93 1.79 4.11 -23.63
N LYS A 94 0.63 3.61 -23.16
CA LYS A 94 -0.24 4.33 -22.24
C LYS A 94 0.39 4.46 -20.86
N GLU A 95 0.90 3.37 -20.32
CA GLU A 95 1.57 3.32 -19.01
C GLU A 95 2.86 4.15 -18.99
N GLU A 96 3.66 4.11 -20.06
CA GLU A 96 4.78 5.03 -20.25
C GLU A 96 4.33 6.50 -20.21
N GLY A 97 3.16 6.80 -20.79
CA GLY A 97 2.52 8.11 -20.73
C GLY A 97 2.17 8.52 -19.30
N LEU A 98 1.62 7.59 -18.51
CA LEU A 98 1.29 7.82 -17.09
C LEU A 98 2.54 8.20 -16.30
N LEU A 99 3.63 7.43 -16.42
CA LEU A 99 4.91 7.72 -15.75
C LEU A 99 5.51 9.08 -16.11
N LYS A 100 5.36 9.52 -17.36
CA LYS A 100 5.88 10.82 -17.81
C LYS A 100 5.04 11.98 -17.29
N SER A 101 3.74 11.75 -17.09
CA SER A 101 2.77 12.78 -16.67
C SER A 101 2.59 12.87 -15.16
N SER A 102 2.93 11.82 -14.41
CA SER A 102 2.75 11.80 -12.96
C SER A 102 3.76 12.71 -12.26
N ARG A 103 3.34 13.29 -11.13
CA ARG A 103 4.26 14.00 -10.24
C ARG A 103 5.20 12.94 -9.69
N LYS A 104 6.52 13.08 -9.88
CA LYS A 104 7.48 12.11 -9.34
C LYS A 104 7.41 12.12 -7.80
N ILE A 105 6.70 11.15 -7.22
CA ILE A 105 6.49 11.02 -5.75
C ILE A 105 7.59 10.16 -5.09
N ALA A 106 8.51 9.58 -5.86
CA ALA A 106 9.70 8.89 -5.34
C ALA A 106 10.71 8.68 -6.48
N ASP A 107 11.97 8.42 -6.12
CA ASP A 107 12.90 7.75 -7.04
C ASP A 107 12.44 6.27 -7.20
N PRO A 108 12.02 5.85 -8.42
CA PRO A 108 11.59 4.48 -8.70
C PRO A 108 12.59 3.41 -8.26
N GLU A 109 13.89 3.70 -8.40
CA GLU A 109 14.96 2.77 -8.06
C GLU A 109 15.04 2.56 -6.56
N VAL A 110 14.96 3.65 -5.78
CA VAL A 110 14.98 3.61 -4.31
C VAL A 110 13.77 2.84 -3.78
N PHE A 111 12.59 3.06 -4.36
CA PHE A 111 11.38 2.33 -3.96
C PHE A 111 11.48 0.83 -4.28
N ALA A 112 11.98 0.48 -5.47
CA ALA A 112 12.21 -0.92 -5.83
C ALA A 112 13.25 -1.61 -4.92
N LEU A 113 14.32 -0.90 -4.54
CA LEU A 113 15.30 -1.40 -3.58
C LEU A 113 14.69 -1.60 -2.19
N PHE A 114 13.87 -0.66 -1.74
CA PHE A 114 13.13 -0.77 -0.48
C PHE A 114 12.24 -2.02 -0.45
N CYS A 115 11.37 -2.20 -1.45
CA CYS A 115 10.46 -3.34 -1.51
C CYS A 115 11.20 -4.68 -1.49
N ARG A 116 12.28 -4.81 -2.27
CA ARG A 116 13.12 -6.02 -2.27
C ARG A 116 13.75 -6.29 -0.90
N ALA A 117 14.30 -5.26 -0.26
CA ALA A 117 14.96 -5.39 1.03
C ALA A 117 13.99 -5.78 2.15
N VAL A 118 12.76 -5.28 2.10
CA VAL A 118 11.67 -5.64 3.03
C VAL A 118 11.21 -7.08 2.78
N ALA A 119 10.91 -7.44 1.53
CA ALA A 119 10.40 -8.77 1.15
C ALA A 119 11.37 -9.92 1.50
N MET A 120 12.68 -9.70 1.36
CA MET A 120 13.68 -10.72 1.69
C MET A 120 13.79 -11.04 3.19
N ARG A 121 13.28 -10.18 4.07
CA ARG A 121 13.54 -10.22 5.52
C ARG A 121 12.33 -10.62 6.37
N SER A 122 11.16 -10.83 5.77
CA SER A 122 9.95 -11.24 6.49
C SER A 122 9.14 -12.27 5.68
N THR A 123 8.68 -13.33 6.35
CA THR A 123 7.80 -14.36 5.77
C THR A 123 6.32 -14.00 5.82
N GLU A 124 5.98 -12.97 6.61
CA GLU A 124 4.62 -12.42 6.74
C GLU A 124 4.32 -11.37 5.68
N ILE A 125 5.38 -10.83 5.06
CA ILE A 125 5.30 -9.92 3.93
C ILE A 125 5.29 -10.75 2.64
N ILE A 126 4.26 -10.55 1.84
CA ILE A 126 4.11 -11.11 0.50
C ILE A 126 4.42 -10.02 -0.51
N ASP A 127 5.45 -10.27 -1.32
CA ASP A 127 5.83 -9.38 -2.40
C ASP A 127 4.94 -9.58 -3.64
N LEU A 128 4.13 -8.57 -3.97
CA LEU A 128 3.34 -8.53 -5.21
C LEU A 128 3.88 -7.49 -6.20
N THR A 129 5.04 -6.90 -5.94
CA THR A 129 5.55 -5.76 -6.73
C THR A 129 5.81 -6.10 -8.20
N ARG A 130 6.06 -7.38 -8.48
CA ARG A 130 6.31 -7.97 -9.80
C ARG A 130 5.15 -8.80 -10.35
N LEU A 131 3.96 -8.66 -9.77
CA LEU A 131 2.78 -9.46 -10.14
C LEU A 131 2.42 -9.37 -11.63
N PHE A 132 2.74 -8.25 -12.28
CA PHE A 132 2.36 -7.97 -13.65
C PHE A 132 3.48 -8.15 -14.66
N ASP A 133 4.62 -8.72 -14.26
CA ASP A 133 5.78 -8.87 -15.15
C ASP A 133 5.45 -9.73 -16.40
N ASP A 134 4.48 -10.63 -16.29
CA ASP A 134 4.02 -11.50 -17.37
C ASP A 134 2.67 -11.04 -18.01
N ILE A 135 2.23 -9.80 -17.73
CA ILE A 135 0.96 -9.26 -18.27
C ILE A 135 1.24 -8.14 -19.26
N ASP A 136 0.91 -8.36 -20.53
CA ASP A 136 1.14 -7.37 -21.60
C ASP A 136 0.09 -6.24 -21.65
N ASP A 137 -1.08 -6.45 -21.02
CA ASP A 137 -2.17 -5.48 -20.97
C ASP A 137 -1.91 -4.32 -19.99
N ASP A 138 -2.61 -3.20 -20.22
CA ASP A 138 -2.67 -2.09 -19.28
C ASP A 138 -3.26 -2.54 -17.93
N VAL A 139 -2.55 -2.31 -16.84
CA VAL A 139 -3.02 -2.64 -15.48
C VAL A 139 -3.06 -1.42 -14.55
N PHE A 140 -2.45 -0.31 -14.95
CA PHE A 140 -2.38 0.94 -14.18
C PHE A 140 -3.36 2.02 -14.71
N VAL A 141 -3.84 2.89 -13.80
CA VAL A 141 -4.59 4.12 -14.16
C VAL A 141 -3.78 5.39 -13.91
N ASP A 142 -2.81 5.33 -13.00
CA ASP A 142 -1.80 6.35 -12.73
C ASP A 142 -0.53 5.67 -12.17
N ASP A 143 0.35 6.40 -11.49
CA ASP A 143 1.61 5.86 -11.00
C ASP A 143 1.51 5.04 -9.71
N GLY A 144 0.37 5.06 -9.01
CA GLY A 144 0.17 4.34 -7.77
C GLY A 144 -1.06 3.44 -7.73
N HIS A 145 -1.97 3.56 -8.69
CA HIS A 145 -3.26 2.90 -8.67
C HIS A 145 -3.47 1.98 -9.86
N LEU A 146 -4.17 0.88 -9.57
CA LEU A 146 -4.52 -0.15 -10.54
C LEU A 146 -5.89 0.10 -11.16
N ASN A 147 -6.04 -0.30 -12.41
CA ASN A 147 -7.35 -0.40 -13.04
C ASN A 147 -8.11 -1.64 -12.54
N ARG A 148 -9.33 -1.88 -13.05
CA ARG A 148 -10.15 -3.03 -12.62
C ARG A 148 -9.47 -4.37 -12.92
N PHE A 149 -8.75 -4.48 -14.04
CA PHE A 149 -8.04 -5.67 -14.44
C PHE A 149 -6.83 -5.93 -13.53
N GLY A 150 -6.00 -4.92 -13.26
CA GLY A 150 -4.91 -5.02 -12.28
C GLY A 150 -5.38 -5.42 -10.88
N ASN A 151 -6.46 -4.81 -10.39
CA ASN A 151 -7.06 -5.17 -9.10
C ASN A 151 -7.57 -6.62 -9.06
N TYR A 152 -8.14 -7.12 -10.17
CA TYR A 152 -8.56 -8.52 -10.26
C TYR A 152 -7.38 -9.49 -10.08
N HIS A 153 -6.24 -9.21 -10.71
CA HIS A 153 -5.03 -10.01 -10.56
C HIS A 153 -4.46 -9.97 -9.13
N VAL A 154 -4.42 -8.79 -8.51
CA VAL A 154 -4.01 -8.65 -7.10
C VAL A 154 -4.94 -9.43 -6.18
N ALA A 155 -6.25 -9.27 -6.31
CA ALA A 155 -7.24 -9.98 -5.50
C ALA A 155 -7.11 -11.50 -5.67
N THR A 156 -6.94 -11.98 -6.91
CA THR A 156 -6.71 -13.40 -7.22
C THR A 156 -5.45 -13.92 -6.53
N ARG A 157 -4.36 -13.15 -6.57
CA ARG A 157 -3.08 -13.54 -5.94
C ARG A 157 -3.18 -13.57 -4.41
N ILE A 158 -3.88 -12.60 -3.81
CA ILE A 158 -4.17 -12.58 -2.37
C ILE A 158 -5.02 -13.79 -1.97
N ALA A 159 -6.11 -14.08 -2.70
CA ALA A 159 -6.96 -15.24 -2.42
C ALA A 159 -6.18 -16.57 -2.46
N ARG A 160 -5.26 -16.71 -3.41
CA ARG A 160 -4.33 -17.85 -3.48
C ARG A 160 -3.42 -17.93 -2.25
N GLU A 161 -2.81 -16.83 -1.81
CA GLU A 161 -2.01 -16.81 -0.57
C GLU A 161 -2.82 -17.23 0.66
N LEU A 162 -4.04 -16.71 0.80
CA LEU A 162 -4.91 -17.06 1.91
C LEU A 162 -5.24 -18.56 1.92
N THR A 163 -5.44 -19.15 0.74
CA THR A 163 -5.71 -20.59 0.59
C THR A 163 -4.47 -21.42 0.91
N THR A 164 -3.31 -21.09 0.30
CA THR A 164 -2.03 -21.79 0.52
C THR A 164 -1.62 -21.79 1.99
N ARG A 165 -1.88 -20.68 2.70
CA ARG A 165 -1.58 -20.53 4.13
C ARG A 165 -2.64 -21.12 5.06
N GLY A 166 -3.66 -21.81 4.53
CA GLY A 166 -4.74 -22.43 5.30
C GLY A 166 -5.54 -21.42 6.12
N ILE A 167 -5.70 -20.20 5.61
CA ILE A 167 -6.51 -19.15 6.25
C ILE A 167 -7.95 -19.26 5.80
N VAL A 168 -8.17 -19.58 4.52
CA VAL A 168 -9.48 -19.78 3.92
C VAL A 168 -9.48 -21.14 3.23
N ASN A 169 -10.58 -21.90 3.36
CA ASN A 169 -10.74 -23.16 2.66
C ASN A 169 -11.07 -22.92 1.18
N SER A 170 -10.48 -23.73 0.30
CA SER A 170 -10.66 -23.68 -1.16
C SER A 170 -12.11 -23.87 -1.64
N GLN A 171 -13.01 -24.35 -0.78
CA GLN A 171 -14.43 -24.49 -1.08
C GLN A 171 -15.20 -23.16 -1.09
N ASN A 172 -14.61 -22.06 -0.59
CA ASN A 172 -15.25 -20.74 -0.48
C ASN A 172 -14.72 -19.69 -1.47
N VAL A 173 -13.80 -20.07 -2.38
CA VAL A 173 -13.26 -19.16 -3.39
C VAL A 173 -13.93 -19.52 -4.73
N ARG A 174 -15.01 -18.82 -5.07
CA ARG A 174 -15.70 -18.91 -6.37
C ARG A 174 -15.49 -17.63 -7.17
#